data_AF-A0A7C9FHC8-F1
#
_entry.id   AF-A0A7C9FHC8-F1
#
_cell.length_a   1.000
_cell.length_b   1.000
_cell.length_c   1.000
_cell.angle_alpha   90.00
_cell.angle_beta   90.00
_cell.angle_gamma   90.00
#
_symmetry.space_group_name_H-M   'P 1'
#
loop_
_entity.id
_entity.type
_entity.pdbx_description
1 polymer ?
#
loop_
_entity_poly.entity_id
_entity_poly.type
_entity_poly.pdbx_seq_one_letter_code
_entity_poly.pdbx_strand_id
1 'polypeptide(L)'
;MTMPFFTPADHDAAVQAMLAHPDLGSRHLRGLMSGIKRRARARAVIAFVQAIAPPPPDATITTTRQLMRVLFGHAVSVNDLHRHFATPGRRADDRADAEALVAWLADHRERLTADAEAEMVELEIAWQQFTARAAAAAGAIRTAGRAERHGEA
;
A
#
# COMPACT_ATOMS: atom_id res chain seq x y z
N MET A 1 14.42 -3.12 8.70
CA MET A 1 14.55 -2.02 7.72
C MET A 1 13.20 -1.37 7.57
N THR A 2 13.07 -0.11 7.97
CA THR A 2 11.81 0.64 7.98
C THR A 2 11.42 1.00 6.55
N MET A 3 10.50 0.26 5.94
CA MET A 3 9.85 0.71 4.70
C MET A 3 8.56 1.43 5.10
N PRO A 4 8.54 2.78 5.17
CA PRO A 4 7.28 3.48 5.45
C PRO A 4 6.32 3.22 4.28
N PHE A 5 5.18 2.58 4.57
CA PHE A 5 4.14 2.27 3.59
C PHE A 5 3.65 3.49 2.81
N PHE A 6 3.77 4.68 3.39
CA PHE A 6 3.32 5.97 2.87
C PHE A 6 4.51 6.87 2.57
N THR A 7 4.45 7.61 1.45
CA THR A 7 5.50 8.54 1.05
C THR A 7 5.24 9.94 1.63
N PRO A 8 6.25 10.82 1.68
CA PRO A 8 6.04 12.23 2.02
C PRO A 8 5.01 12.90 1.09
N ALA A 9 5.03 12.58 -0.21
CA ALA A 9 4.05 13.10 -1.17
C ALA A 9 2.61 12.63 -0.87
N ASP A 10 2.42 11.39 -0.40
CA ASP A 10 1.10 10.92 0.04
C ASP A 10 0.64 11.75 1.26
N HIS A 11 1.54 12.04 2.22
CA HIS A 11 1.23 12.86 3.40
C HIS A 11 0.82 14.28 3.02
N ASP A 12 1.60 14.94 2.16
CA ASP A 12 1.31 16.32 1.73
C ASP A 12 -0.01 16.41 0.97
N ALA A 13 -0.29 15.45 0.10
CA ALA A 13 -1.58 15.36 -0.60
C ALA A 13 -2.76 15.18 0.39
N ALA A 14 -2.59 14.37 1.44
CA ALA A 14 -3.60 14.20 2.47
C ALA A 14 -3.84 15.49 3.27
N VAL A 15 -2.77 16.19 3.67
CA VAL A 15 -2.86 17.48 4.37
C VAL A 15 -3.60 18.50 3.52
N GLN A 16 -3.21 18.67 2.26
CA GLN A 16 -3.86 19.62 1.35
C GLN A 16 -5.33 19.29 1.12
N ALA A 17 -5.67 18.00 0.97
CA ALA A 17 -7.05 17.58 0.82
C ALA A 17 -7.90 17.87 2.07
N MET A 18 -7.35 17.67 3.28
CA MET A 18 -8.02 17.98 4.54
C MET A 18 -8.20 19.49 4.76
N LEU A 19 -7.28 20.31 4.23
CA LEU A 19 -7.43 21.77 4.23
C LEU A 19 -8.51 22.23 3.24
N ALA A 20 -8.52 21.69 2.02
CA ALA A 20 -9.47 22.03 0.98
C ALA A 20 -10.90 21.52 1.29
N HIS A 21 -11.01 20.41 2.03
CA HIS A 21 -12.27 19.76 2.38
C HIS A 21 -12.34 19.49 3.88
N PRO A 22 -12.69 20.50 4.70
CA PRO A 22 -12.75 20.37 6.15
C PRO A 22 -13.87 19.43 6.64
N ASP A 23 -14.88 19.16 5.80
CA ASP A 23 -15.90 18.15 6.07
C ASP A 23 -15.36 16.74 5.79
N LEU A 24 -15.29 15.91 6.85
CA LEU A 24 -14.89 14.50 6.79
C LEU A 24 -15.85 13.66 5.91
N GLY A 25 -17.08 14.13 5.70
CA GLY A 25 -18.06 13.55 4.78
C GLY A 25 -17.73 13.77 3.29
N SER A 26 -16.78 14.67 2.97
CA SER A 26 -16.42 15.01 1.59
C SER A 26 -16.08 13.76 0.78
N ARG A 27 -16.82 13.58 -0.33
CA ARG A 27 -16.55 12.49 -1.27
C ARG A 27 -15.15 12.60 -1.86
N HIS A 28 -14.66 13.83 -2.07
CA HIS A 28 -13.33 14.07 -2.62
C HIS A 28 -12.24 13.63 -1.65
N LEU A 29 -12.33 14.04 -0.38
CA LEU A 29 -11.40 13.63 0.67
C LEU A 29 -11.41 12.11 0.84
N ARG A 30 -12.59 11.49 0.94
CA ARG A 30 -12.72 10.03 1.04
C ARG A 30 -12.11 9.31 -0.16
N GLY A 31 -12.33 9.81 -1.38
CA GLY A 31 -11.74 9.26 -2.60
C GLY A 31 -10.22 9.31 -2.60
N LEU A 32 -9.64 10.46 -2.24
CA LEU A 32 -8.19 10.65 -2.18
C LEU A 32 -7.54 9.77 -1.11
N MET A 33 -8.12 9.75 0.11
CA MET A 33 -7.62 8.92 1.21
C MET A 33 -7.69 7.43 0.87
N SER A 34 -8.78 6.97 0.26
CA SER A 34 -8.91 5.61 -0.25
C SER A 34 -7.85 5.30 -1.32
N GLY A 35 -7.59 6.25 -2.22
CA GLY A 35 -6.55 6.13 -3.23
C GLY A 35 -5.14 6.00 -2.65
N ILE A 36 -4.79 6.80 -1.64
CA ILE A 36 -3.51 6.71 -0.92
C ILE A 36 -3.38 5.33 -0.26
N LYS A 37 -4.37 4.91 0.53
CA LYS A 37 -4.37 3.61 1.22
C LYS A 37 -4.22 2.45 0.23
N ARG A 38 -4.94 2.49 -0.89
CA ARG A 38 -4.84 1.50 -1.97
C ARG A 38 -3.44 1.40 -2.55
N ARG A 39 -2.78 2.54 -2.84
CA ARG A 39 -1.40 2.54 -3.36
C ARG A 39 -0.40 2.03 -2.33
N ALA A 40 -0.54 2.43 -1.06
CA ALA A 40 0.29 1.93 0.03
C ALA A 40 0.18 0.41 0.17
N ARG A 41 -1.05 -0.13 0.15
CA ARG A 41 -1.30 -1.57 0.14
C ARG A 41 -0.65 -2.26 -1.04
N ALA A 42 -0.75 -1.69 -2.24
CA ALA A 42 -0.13 -2.27 -3.41
C ALA A 42 1.39 -2.35 -3.26
N ARG A 43 2.04 -1.29 -2.76
CA ARG A 43 3.48 -1.31 -2.45
C ARG A 43 3.85 -2.39 -1.44
N ALA A 44 3.10 -2.50 -0.34
CA ALA A 44 3.32 -3.49 0.72
C ALA A 44 3.26 -4.93 0.17
N VAL A 45 2.15 -5.27 -0.50
CA VAL A 45 1.93 -6.61 -1.08
C VAL A 45 3.02 -6.98 -2.09
N ILE A 46 3.47 -6.01 -2.89
CA ILE A 46 4.53 -6.21 -3.86
C ILE A 46 5.88 -6.46 -3.17
N ALA A 47 6.24 -5.61 -2.20
CA ALA A 47 7.47 -5.76 -1.44
C ALA A 47 7.50 -7.08 -0.68
N PHE A 48 6.38 -7.48 -0.06
CA PHE A 48 6.21 -8.76 0.60
C PHE A 48 6.55 -9.92 -0.34
N VAL A 49 5.89 -9.98 -1.51
CA VAL A 49 6.11 -11.08 -2.47
C VAL A 49 7.54 -11.10 -3.00
N GLN A 50 8.18 -9.93 -3.15
CA GLN A 50 9.60 -9.84 -3.56
C GLN A 50 10.57 -10.32 -2.47
N ALA A 51 10.18 -10.24 -1.20
CA ALA A 51 11.01 -10.59 -0.05
C ALA A 51 10.83 -12.04 0.44
N ILE A 52 9.90 -12.81 -0.15
CA ILE A 52 9.63 -14.19 0.26
C ILE A 52 10.90 -15.05 0.17
N ALA A 53 11.23 -15.72 1.28
CA ALA A 53 12.33 -16.67 1.37
C ALA A 53 11.84 -18.02 1.95
N PRO A 54 12.16 -19.17 1.33
CA PRO A 54 12.86 -19.30 0.04
C PRO A 54 12.00 -18.76 -1.12
N PRO A 55 12.61 -18.35 -2.25
CA PRO A 55 11.86 -17.78 -3.36
C PRO A 55 10.88 -18.80 -3.98
N PRO A 56 9.79 -18.34 -4.61
CA PRO A 56 8.89 -19.21 -5.37
C PRO A 56 9.57 -19.84 -6.59
N PRO A 57 9.01 -20.91 -7.17
CA PRO A 57 9.62 -21.66 -8.28
C PRO A 57 9.85 -20.84 -9.55
N ASP A 58 9.05 -19.80 -9.80
CA ASP A 58 9.28 -18.86 -10.88
C ASP A 58 8.90 -17.41 -10.48
N ALA A 59 9.41 -16.44 -11.24
CA ALA A 59 9.18 -15.01 -11.03
C ALA A 59 8.17 -14.40 -12.02
N THR A 60 7.28 -15.21 -12.61
CA THR A 60 6.32 -14.73 -13.60
C THR A 60 5.25 -13.82 -12.97
N ILE A 61 4.61 -13.00 -13.81
CA ILE A 61 3.46 -12.18 -13.39
C ILE A 61 2.32 -13.08 -12.91
N THR A 62 2.09 -14.22 -13.57
CA THR A 62 1.05 -15.20 -13.22
C THR A 62 1.29 -15.79 -11.82
N THR A 63 2.47 -16.32 -11.55
CA THR A 63 2.83 -16.88 -10.23
C THR A 63 2.74 -15.81 -9.14
N THR A 64 3.22 -14.61 -9.40
CA THR A 64 3.11 -13.48 -8.47
C THR A 64 1.66 -13.14 -8.14
N ARG A 65 0.78 -13.09 -9.14
CA ARG A 65 -0.65 -12.81 -8.94
C ARG A 65 -1.35 -13.94 -8.18
N GLN A 66 -0.97 -15.19 -8.42
CA GLN A 66 -1.49 -16.34 -7.71
C GLN A 66 -1.08 -16.29 -6.24
N LEU A 67 0.20 -16.05 -5.93
CA LEU A 67 0.69 -15.83 -4.57
C LEU A 67 -0.10 -14.71 -3.88
N MET A 68 -0.29 -13.57 -4.54
CA MET A 68 -1.05 -12.46 -3.96
C MET A 68 -2.49 -12.84 -3.63
N ARG A 69 -3.17 -13.60 -4.50
CA ARG A 69 -4.54 -14.09 -4.24
C ARG A 69 -4.58 -15.07 -3.08
N VAL A 70 -3.62 -15.99 -3.00
CA VAL A 70 -3.56 -17.00 -1.93
C VAL A 70 -3.29 -16.36 -0.58
N LEU A 71 -2.35 -15.40 -0.53
CA LEU A 71 -1.89 -14.82 0.73
C LEU A 71 -2.72 -13.63 1.20
N PHE A 72 -3.27 -12.83 0.27
CA PHE A 72 -3.99 -11.59 0.61
C PHE A 72 -5.46 -11.59 0.17
N GLY A 73 -5.97 -12.70 -0.37
CA GLY A 73 -7.34 -12.84 -0.88
C GLY A 73 -7.61 -12.12 -2.21
N HIS A 74 -6.68 -11.30 -2.69
CA HIS A 74 -6.81 -10.58 -3.96
C HIS A 74 -5.44 -10.22 -4.56
N ALA A 75 -5.40 -10.09 -5.89
CA ALA A 75 -4.24 -9.55 -6.57
C ALA A 75 -4.38 -8.03 -6.77
N VAL A 76 -3.27 -7.30 -6.66
CA VAL A 76 -3.21 -5.91 -7.13
C VAL A 76 -3.51 -5.83 -8.63
N SER A 77 -3.97 -4.67 -9.09
CA SER A 77 -4.32 -4.49 -10.50
C SER A 77 -3.09 -4.67 -11.40
N VAL A 78 -3.27 -5.16 -12.63
CA VAL A 78 -2.18 -5.31 -13.60
C VAL A 78 -1.49 -3.96 -13.87
N ASN A 79 -2.25 -2.87 -13.88
CA ASN A 79 -1.68 -1.53 -14.06
C ASN A 79 -0.79 -1.11 -12.88
N ASP A 80 -1.21 -1.40 -11.63
CA ASP A 80 -0.35 -1.14 -10.46
C ASP A 80 0.86 -2.07 -10.46
N LEU A 81 0.70 -3.33 -10.90
CA LEU A 81 1.83 -4.23 -11.11
C LEU A 81 2.80 -3.63 -12.12
N HIS A 82 2.36 -3.25 -13.32
CA HIS A 82 3.25 -2.65 -14.33
C HIS A 82 3.92 -1.36 -13.85
N ARG A 83 3.19 -0.50 -13.11
CA ARG A 83 3.73 0.72 -12.53
C ARG A 83 4.83 0.46 -11.49
N HIS A 84 4.71 -0.61 -10.71
CA HIS A 84 5.65 -0.97 -9.64
C HIS A 84 6.72 -2.00 -10.07
N PHE A 85 6.45 -2.79 -11.11
CA PHE A 85 7.29 -3.83 -11.70
C PHE A 85 7.84 -3.41 -13.06
N ALA A 86 8.23 -2.14 -13.24
CA ALA A 86 9.07 -1.72 -14.36
C ALA A 86 10.50 -2.31 -14.23
N THR A 87 10.61 -3.63 -14.00
CA THR A 87 11.86 -4.37 -13.85
C THR A 87 12.12 -5.12 -15.16
N PRO A 88 13.24 -4.86 -15.85
CA PRO A 88 13.73 -5.73 -16.92
C PRO A 88 14.00 -7.12 -16.34
N GLY A 89 13.44 -8.17 -16.93
CA GLY A 89 13.76 -9.57 -16.58
C GLY A 89 12.59 -10.44 -16.10
N ARG A 90 11.42 -9.87 -15.75
CA ARG A 90 10.20 -10.68 -15.66
C ARG A 90 9.67 -10.95 -17.06
N ARG A 91 9.73 -12.22 -17.48
CA ARG A 91 9.13 -12.63 -18.75
C ARG A 91 7.62 -12.38 -18.67
N ALA A 92 7.08 -11.73 -19.69
CA ALA A 92 5.64 -11.62 -19.90
C ALA A 92 4.99 -13.00 -20.18
N ASP A 93 5.80 -14.06 -20.31
CA ASP A 93 5.38 -15.38 -20.78
C ASP A 93 4.50 -16.17 -19.81
N ASP A 94 3.52 -16.81 -20.44
CA ASP A 94 2.32 -17.45 -19.90
C ASP A 94 2.54 -18.84 -19.28
N ARG A 95 3.78 -19.34 -19.21
CA ARG A 95 4.10 -20.67 -18.64
C ARG A 95 4.56 -20.56 -17.19
N ALA A 96 3.63 -20.19 -16.31
CA ALA A 96 3.81 -20.45 -14.88
C ALA A 96 3.83 -21.95 -14.62
N ASP A 97 4.76 -22.42 -13.79
CA ASP A 97 4.77 -23.82 -13.36
C ASP A 97 3.80 -23.98 -12.18
N ALA A 98 2.53 -24.19 -12.53
CA ALA A 98 1.44 -24.28 -11.56
C ALA A 98 1.62 -25.46 -10.59
N GLU A 99 2.17 -26.59 -11.06
CA GLU A 99 2.39 -27.77 -10.22
C GLU A 99 3.51 -27.52 -9.21
N ALA A 100 4.64 -26.96 -9.66
CA ALA A 100 5.72 -26.57 -8.76
C ALA A 100 5.27 -25.53 -7.73
N LEU A 101 4.43 -24.56 -8.13
CA LEU A 101 3.89 -23.56 -7.22
C LEU A 101 2.95 -24.16 -6.17
N VAL A 102 2.12 -25.14 -6.55
CA VAL A 102 1.24 -25.85 -5.61
C VAL A 102 2.06 -26.65 -4.60
N ALA A 103 3.06 -27.41 -5.07
CA ALA A 103 3.95 -28.17 -4.20
C ALA A 103 4.69 -27.25 -3.22
N TRP A 104 5.28 -26.17 -3.71
CA TRP A 104 5.97 -25.19 -2.88
C TRP A 104 5.03 -24.50 -1.87
N LEU A 105 3.80 -24.19 -2.26
CA LEU A 105 2.81 -23.63 -1.35
C LEU A 105 2.42 -24.62 -0.25
N ALA A 106 2.36 -25.92 -0.53
CA ALA A 106 2.02 -26.92 0.47
C ALA A 106 2.97 -26.87 1.67
N ASP A 107 4.26 -26.60 1.42
CA ASP A 107 5.28 -26.56 2.47
C ASP A 107 5.37 -25.21 3.19
N HIS A 108 4.93 -24.11 2.56
CA HIS A 108 5.26 -22.74 3.03
C HIS A 108 4.03 -21.89 3.36
N ARG A 109 2.84 -22.32 2.97
CA ARG A 109 1.62 -21.51 3.04
C ARG A 109 1.29 -21.04 4.45
N GLU A 110 1.36 -21.90 5.46
CA GLU A 110 0.97 -21.54 6.82
C GLU A 110 1.79 -20.34 7.34
N ARG A 111 3.12 -20.46 7.27
CA ARG A 111 4.04 -19.37 7.63
C ARG A 111 3.77 -18.11 6.79
N LEU A 112 3.68 -18.25 5.47
CA LEU A 112 3.50 -17.10 4.58
C LEU A 112 2.15 -16.40 4.77
N THR A 113 1.10 -17.13 5.14
CA THR A 113 -0.18 -16.56 5.50
C THR A 113 -0.07 -15.78 6.81
N ALA A 114 0.57 -16.35 7.84
CA ALA A 114 0.80 -15.63 9.10
C ALA A 114 1.64 -14.35 8.90
N ASP A 115 2.70 -14.43 8.10
CA ASP A 115 3.55 -13.28 7.77
C ASP A 115 2.76 -12.21 6.97
N ALA A 116 1.92 -12.64 6.02
CA ALA A 116 1.08 -11.74 5.24
C ALA A 116 0.01 -11.05 6.09
N GLU A 117 -0.57 -11.76 7.06
CA GLU A 117 -1.52 -11.19 8.03
C GLU A 117 -0.84 -10.15 8.92
N ALA A 118 0.36 -10.47 9.45
CA ALA A 118 1.15 -9.53 10.24
C ALA A 118 1.48 -8.26 9.45
N GLU A 119 1.92 -8.38 8.20
CA GLU A 119 2.19 -7.25 7.30
C GLU A 119 0.94 -6.37 7.08
N MET A 120 -0.23 -6.99 6.94
CA MET A 120 -1.49 -6.26 6.77
C MET A 120 -1.95 -5.54 8.05
N VAL A 121 -1.64 -6.09 9.23
CA VAL A 121 -1.86 -5.42 10.52
C VAL A 121 -0.94 -4.21 10.65
N GLU A 122 0.34 -4.36 10.34
CA GLU A 122 1.32 -3.26 10.37
C GLU A 122 0.92 -2.13 9.40
N LEU A 123 0.44 -2.48 8.21
CA LEU A 123 -0.09 -1.50 7.25
C LEU A 123 -1.30 -0.72 7.82
N GLU A 124 -2.21 -1.41 8.54
CA GLU A 124 -3.36 -0.74 9.15
C GLU A 124 -2.94 0.18 10.29
N ILE A 125 -2.01 -0.25 11.15
CA ILE A 125 -1.44 0.60 12.21
C ILE A 125 -0.79 1.84 11.59
N ALA A 126 0.04 1.65 10.56
CA ALA A 126 0.68 2.73 9.85
C ALA A 126 -0.33 3.67 9.19
N TRP A 127 -1.45 3.15 8.68
CA TRP A 127 -2.54 3.96 8.14
C TRP A 127 -3.15 4.87 9.21
N GLN A 128 -3.45 4.35 10.41
CA GLN A 128 -4.01 5.16 11.49
C GLN A 128 -3.03 6.25 11.95
N GLN A 129 -1.74 5.93 12.05
CA GLN A 129 -0.73 6.93 12.37
C GLN A 129 -0.58 7.99 11.28
N PHE A 130 -0.61 7.57 10.02
CA PHE A 130 -0.54 8.46 8.86
C PHE A 130 -1.72 9.45 8.83
N THR A 131 -2.94 8.97 9.01
CA THR A 131 -4.14 9.83 8.99
C THR A 131 -4.15 10.81 10.16
N ALA A 132 -3.76 10.36 11.36
CA ALA A 132 -3.65 11.22 12.54
C ALA A 132 -2.62 12.33 12.34
N ARG A 133 -1.45 12.01 11.79
CA ARG A 133 -0.39 13.00 11.49
C ARG A 133 -0.83 14.02 10.45
N ALA A 134 -1.48 13.58 9.36
CA ALA A 134 -2.01 14.48 8.34
C ALA A 134 -3.10 15.42 8.91
N ALA A 135 -4.00 14.88 9.74
CA ALA A 135 -5.05 15.68 10.38
C ALA A 135 -4.49 16.71 11.36
N ALA A 136 -3.48 16.33 12.16
CA ALA A 136 -2.79 17.23 13.07
C ALA A 136 -2.10 18.38 12.31
N ALA A 137 -1.40 18.08 11.21
CA ALA A 137 -0.76 19.07 10.36
C ALA A 137 -1.77 20.04 9.72
N ALA A 138 -2.87 19.53 9.14
CA ALA A 138 -3.94 20.36 8.61
C ALA A 138 -4.63 21.20 9.70
N GLY A 139 -4.74 20.68 10.92
CA GLY A 139 -5.21 21.44 12.09
C GLY A 139 -4.31 22.62 12.43
N ALA A 140 -2.99 22.37 12.54
CA ALA A 140 -1.99 23.39 12.85
C ALA A 140 -1.97 24.54 11.82
N ILE A 141 -2.08 24.20 10.53
CA ILE A 141 -2.13 25.21 9.45
C ILE A 141 -3.39 26.08 9.58
N ARG A 142 -4.55 25.49 9.88
CA ARG A 142 -5.80 26.26 10.08
C ARG A 142 -5.72 27.21 11.28
N THR A 143 -5.09 26.79 12.37
CA THR A 143 -4.93 27.63 13.57
C THR A 143 -3.96 28.78 13.32
N ALA A 144 -2.83 28.53 12.64
CA ALA A 144 -1.86 29.56 12.29
C ALA A 144 -2.51 30.65 11.41
N GLY A 145 -3.20 30.26 10.34
CA GLY A 145 -3.89 31.22 9.47
C GLY A 145 -5.07 31.94 10.15
N ARG A 146 -5.62 31.43 11.26
CA ARG A 146 -6.61 32.16 12.07
C ARG A 146 -5.94 33.22 12.95
N ALA A 147 -4.81 32.89 13.55
CA ALA A 147 -4.07 33.82 14.40
C ALA A 147 -3.58 35.04 13.61
N GLU A 148 -3.08 34.83 12.39
CA GLU A 148 -2.68 35.92 11.47
C GLU A 148 -3.85 36.88 11.17
N ARG A 149 -5.04 36.35 10.85
CA ARG A 149 -6.24 37.17 10.59
C ARG A 149 -6.79 37.93 11.81
N HIS A 150 -6.38 37.58 13.03
CA HIS A 150 -6.78 38.29 14.25
C HIS A 150 -5.70 39.28 14.75
N GLY A 151 -4.48 39.21 14.22
CA GLY A 151 -3.40 40.16 14.54
C GLY A 151 -3.33 41.38 13.62
N GLU A 152 -4.11 41.40 12.53
CA GLU A 152 -4.19 42.49 11.54
C GLU A 152 -5.41 43.43 11.72
N ALA A 153 -6.15 43.32 12.83
CA ALA A 153 -7.32 44.15 13.14
C ALA A 153 -7.06 45.15 14.28
#